data_AF-A0A9N9TQK1-F1
#
_entry.id   AF-A0A9N9TQK1-F1
#
_cell.length_a   1.000
_cell.length_b   1.000
_cell.length_c   1.000
_cell.angle_alpha   90.00
_cell.angle_beta   90.00
_cell.angle_gamma   90.00
#
_symmetry.space_group_name_H-M   'P 1'
#
loop_
_entity.id
_entity.type
_entity.pdbx_description
1 polymer ?
#
loop_
_entity_poly.entity_id
_entity_poly.type
_entity_poly.pdbx_seq_one_letter_code
_entity_poly.pdbx_strand_id
1 'polypeptide(L)'
;MSIEILQSDCKRAVSKLSSLTNSELDDIMNNDEKIQDIITQLDQSYLKEIENEKENVIVSNTSMAEYNLSKEPELVEGREKIKELSEMGEQLTKSIEDKLKELKEKGGDMSLETALALLQTAASEMEEESEKTAKKLLEKEVEIDDFLDEFLEKRRIMHMRLVKAEKLSKILQRDPSLNNIPNYINAPPVSINSNFFPGIPTNPPSNLPYPVGPPSVPYPTGPLNMPMPLPPRPNYFQNY
;
A
#
# COMPACT_ATOMS: atom_id res chain seq x y z
N MET A 1 -10.79 -15.41 -49.04
CA MET A 1 -10.40 -16.76 -49.52
C MET A 1 -11.62 -17.61 -49.88
N SER A 2 -12.66 -17.64 -49.05
CA SER A 2 -13.83 -18.51 -49.22
C SER A 2 -14.70 -18.23 -50.46
N ILE A 3 -14.82 -16.97 -50.91
CA ILE A 3 -15.68 -16.60 -52.06
C ILE A 3 -15.10 -17.05 -53.41
N GLU A 4 -13.78 -16.95 -53.57
CA GLU A 4 -13.10 -17.32 -54.83
C GLU A 4 -13.11 -18.84 -55.05
N ILE A 5 -12.99 -19.61 -53.97
CA ILE A 5 -13.06 -21.08 -53.98
C ILE A 5 -14.48 -21.53 -54.35
N LEU A 6 -15.51 -20.95 -53.69
CA LEU A 6 -16.92 -21.16 -54.04
C LEU A 6 -17.22 -20.84 -55.51
N GLN A 7 -16.67 -19.74 -56.04
CA GLN A 7 -16.86 -19.36 -57.43
C GLN A 7 -16.17 -20.34 -58.40
N SER A 8 -15.04 -20.92 -58.00
CA SER A 8 -14.33 -21.92 -58.79
C SER A 8 -15.07 -23.27 -58.84
N ASP A 9 -15.68 -23.68 -57.73
CA ASP A 9 -16.48 -24.90 -57.65
C ASP A 9 -17.80 -24.76 -58.41
N CYS A 10 -18.46 -23.60 -58.31
CA CYS A 10 -19.63 -23.29 -59.13
C CYS A 10 -19.29 -23.33 -60.63
N LYS A 11 -18.14 -22.79 -61.04
CA LYS A 11 -17.68 -22.90 -62.45
C LYS A 11 -17.45 -24.36 -62.85
N ARG A 12 -16.83 -25.16 -61.99
CA ARG A 12 -16.57 -26.58 -62.25
C ARG A 12 -17.86 -27.41 -62.33
N ALA A 13 -18.84 -27.11 -61.48
CA ALA A 13 -20.17 -27.70 -61.50
C ALA A 13 -20.89 -27.37 -62.82
N VAL A 14 -20.91 -26.09 -63.20
CA VAL A 14 -21.53 -25.61 -64.45
C VAL A 14 -20.84 -26.21 -65.68
N SER A 15 -19.51 -26.36 -65.67
CA SER A 15 -18.78 -27.03 -66.76
C SER A 15 -19.17 -28.50 -66.92
N LYS A 16 -19.35 -29.24 -65.82
CA LYS A 16 -19.83 -30.64 -65.88
C LYS A 16 -21.28 -30.74 -66.38
N LEU A 17 -22.12 -29.80 -66.01
CA LEU A 17 -23.52 -29.74 -66.45
C LEU A 17 -23.66 -29.34 -67.93
N SER A 18 -22.70 -28.57 -68.45
CA SER A 18 -22.72 -28.06 -69.84
C SER A 18 -22.60 -29.14 -70.92
N SER A 19 -22.15 -30.35 -70.58
CA SER A 19 -22.05 -31.49 -71.50
C SER A 19 -23.29 -32.38 -71.55
N LEU A 20 -24.31 -32.11 -70.74
CA LEU A 20 -25.53 -32.92 -70.63
C LEU A 20 -26.61 -32.44 -71.61
N THR A 21 -27.53 -33.33 -71.98
CA THR A 21 -28.66 -33.01 -72.85
C THR A 21 -29.79 -32.32 -72.08
N ASN A 22 -30.67 -31.59 -72.79
CA ASN A 22 -31.80 -30.87 -72.17
C ASN A 22 -32.71 -31.79 -71.33
N SER A 23 -32.90 -33.05 -71.75
CA SER A 23 -33.71 -34.02 -70.99
C SER A 23 -33.05 -34.46 -69.69
N GLU A 24 -31.72 -34.54 -69.65
CA GLU A 24 -30.94 -34.92 -68.46
C GLU A 24 -30.83 -33.75 -67.48
N LEU A 25 -30.70 -32.52 -68.00
CA LEU A 25 -30.72 -31.29 -67.20
C LEU A 25 -32.07 -31.08 -66.52
N ASP A 26 -33.18 -31.37 -67.21
CA ASP A 26 -34.53 -31.26 -66.66
C ASP A 26 -34.79 -32.34 -65.57
N ASP A 27 -34.25 -33.55 -65.76
CA ASP A 27 -34.30 -34.63 -64.77
C ASP A 27 -33.45 -34.33 -63.52
N ILE A 28 -32.29 -33.68 -63.68
CA ILE A 28 -31.48 -33.19 -62.55
C ILE A 28 -32.19 -32.03 -61.85
N MET A 29 -32.77 -31.09 -62.58
CA MET A 29 -33.43 -29.92 -62.01
C MET A 29 -34.69 -30.28 -61.20
N ASN A 30 -35.37 -31.37 -61.57
CA ASN A 30 -36.57 -31.85 -60.88
C ASN A 30 -36.29 -32.92 -59.80
N ASN A 31 -35.02 -33.24 -59.53
CA ASN A 31 -34.63 -34.22 -58.51
C ASN A 31 -33.56 -33.67 -57.56
N ASP A 32 -34.00 -33.28 -56.37
CA ASP A 32 -33.15 -32.71 -55.32
C ASP A 32 -32.01 -33.65 -54.90
N GLU A 33 -32.19 -34.97 -54.95
CA GLU A 33 -31.13 -35.93 -54.63
C GLU A 33 -29.99 -35.89 -55.65
N LYS A 34 -30.32 -35.74 -56.95
CA LYS A 34 -29.31 -35.59 -58.00
C LYS A 34 -28.55 -34.28 -57.88
N ILE A 35 -29.22 -33.21 -57.46
CA ILE A 35 -28.58 -31.92 -57.17
C ILE A 35 -27.63 -32.05 -55.97
N GLN A 36 -28.06 -32.72 -54.90
CA GLN A 36 -27.21 -32.99 -53.72
C GLN A 36 -25.99 -33.86 -54.07
N ASP A 37 -26.15 -34.87 -54.93
CA ASP A 37 -25.03 -35.68 -55.42
C ASP A 37 -24.00 -34.86 -56.20
N ILE A 38 -24.45 -33.89 -57.00
CA ILE A 38 -23.53 -32.99 -57.71
C ILE A 38 -22.80 -32.07 -56.73
N ILE A 39 -23.47 -31.57 -55.69
CA ILE A 39 -22.89 -30.70 -54.66
C ILE A 39 -21.89 -31.45 -53.77
N THR A 40 -22.16 -32.70 -53.44
CA THR A 40 -21.25 -33.55 -52.63
C THR A 40 -20.03 -34.01 -53.43
N GLN A 41 -20.13 -34.09 -54.76
CA GLN A 41 -19.00 -34.36 -55.65
C GLN A 41 -18.07 -33.13 -55.89
N LEU A 42 -18.44 -31.94 -55.40
CA LEU A 42 -17.55 -30.76 -55.42
C LEU A 42 -16.51 -30.87 -54.31
N ASP A 43 -15.37 -30.20 -54.49
CA ASP A 43 -14.26 -30.26 -53.54
C ASP A 43 -14.54 -29.33 -52.35
N GLN A 44 -15.24 -29.85 -51.33
CA GLN A 44 -15.65 -29.12 -50.13
C GLN A 44 -14.49 -28.88 -49.12
N SER A 45 -13.26 -28.77 -49.60
CA SER A 45 -12.05 -28.57 -48.78
C SER A 45 -12.14 -27.37 -47.83
N TYR A 46 -12.77 -26.28 -48.26
CA TYR A 46 -12.99 -25.09 -47.44
C TYR A 46 -13.90 -25.35 -46.22
N LEU A 47 -14.90 -26.24 -46.33
CA LEU A 47 -15.75 -26.59 -45.19
C LEU A 47 -14.95 -27.38 -44.15
N LYS A 48 -14.08 -28.29 -44.60
CA LYS A 48 -13.17 -29.02 -43.70
C LYS A 48 -12.16 -28.10 -43.02
N GLU A 49 -11.67 -27.09 -43.72
CA GLU A 49 -10.75 -26.10 -43.16
C GLU A 49 -11.44 -25.25 -42.08
N ILE A 50 -12.68 -24.81 -42.32
CA ILE A 50 -13.51 -24.10 -41.33
C ILE A 50 -13.84 -25.00 -40.13
N GLU A 51 -14.19 -26.27 -40.36
CA GLU A 51 -14.45 -27.24 -39.28
C GLU A 51 -13.20 -27.45 -38.41
N ASN A 52 -12.03 -27.54 -39.04
CA ASN A 52 -10.75 -27.67 -38.33
C ASN A 52 -10.39 -26.38 -37.56
N GLU A 53 -10.58 -25.20 -38.15
CA GLU A 53 -10.38 -23.93 -37.46
C GLU A 53 -11.31 -23.79 -36.25
N LYS A 54 -12.59 -24.15 -36.41
CA LYS A 54 -13.56 -24.22 -35.31
C LYS A 54 -13.09 -25.16 -34.21
N GLU A 55 -12.65 -26.37 -34.54
CA GLU A 55 -12.15 -27.35 -33.56
C GLU A 55 -10.92 -26.79 -32.81
N ASN A 56 -9.98 -26.19 -33.54
CA ASN A 56 -8.79 -25.57 -32.95
C ASN A 56 -9.16 -24.43 -31.98
N VAL A 57 -10.14 -23.60 -32.35
CA VAL A 57 -10.62 -22.53 -31.47
C VAL A 57 -11.32 -23.09 -30.24
N ILE A 58 -12.13 -24.14 -30.38
CA ILE A 58 -12.80 -24.80 -29.26
C ILE A 58 -11.75 -25.36 -28.30
N VAL A 59 -10.80 -26.16 -28.80
CA VAL A 59 -9.73 -26.75 -27.99
C VAL A 59 -8.89 -25.69 -27.28
N SER A 60 -8.55 -24.61 -27.99
CA SER A 60 -7.82 -23.48 -27.40
C SER A 60 -8.62 -22.79 -26.29
N ASN A 61 -9.91 -22.51 -26.55
CA ASN A 61 -10.78 -21.87 -25.57
C ASN A 61 -11.00 -22.76 -24.34
N THR A 62 -11.23 -24.06 -24.52
CA THR A 62 -11.39 -25.01 -23.41
C THR A 62 -10.12 -25.12 -22.59
N SER A 63 -8.95 -25.20 -23.23
CA SER A 63 -7.65 -25.21 -22.54
C SER A 63 -7.42 -23.94 -21.72
N MET A 64 -7.76 -22.77 -22.28
CA MET A 64 -7.68 -21.49 -21.56
C MET A 64 -8.68 -21.43 -20.39
N ALA A 65 -9.90 -21.92 -20.58
CA ALA A 65 -10.91 -21.95 -19.53
C ALA A 65 -10.49 -22.88 -18.38
N GLU A 66 -9.98 -24.08 -18.69
CA GLU A 66 -9.44 -25.02 -17.71
C GLU A 66 -8.25 -24.44 -16.96
N TYR A 67 -7.33 -23.78 -17.66
CA TYR A 67 -6.21 -23.08 -17.02
C TYR A 67 -6.69 -21.97 -16.08
N ASN A 68 -7.65 -21.14 -16.51
CA ASN A 68 -8.21 -20.08 -15.68
C ASN A 68 -8.92 -20.64 -14.43
N LEU A 69 -9.69 -21.71 -14.59
CA LEU A 69 -10.33 -22.42 -13.48
C LEU A 69 -9.30 -23.03 -12.52
N SER A 70 -8.17 -23.53 -13.04
CA SER A 70 -7.08 -24.04 -12.19
C SER A 70 -6.41 -22.95 -11.33
N LYS A 71 -6.52 -21.68 -11.74
CA LYS A 71 -5.96 -20.52 -11.03
C LYS A 71 -6.91 -19.89 -10.02
N GLU A 72 -8.21 -20.13 -10.14
CA GLU A 72 -9.20 -19.67 -9.18
C GLU A 72 -8.87 -20.04 -7.72
N PRO A 73 -8.50 -21.28 -7.35
CA PRO A 73 -8.22 -21.62 -5.96
C PRO A 73 -7.02 -20.84 -5.38
N GLU A 74 -5.95 -20.68 -6.18
CA GLU A 74 -4.74 -19.92 -5.78
C GLU A 74 -5.09 -18.44 -5.54
N LEU A 75 -5.94 -17.86 -6.39
CA LEU A 75 -6.40 -16.47 -6.24
C LEU A 75 -7.32 -16.30 -5.01
N VAL A 76 -8.20 -17.26 -4.75
CA VAL A 76 -9.10 -17.24 -3.59
C VAL A 76 -8.29 -17.34 -2.29
N GLU A 77 -7.34 -18.28 -2.21
CA GLU A 77 -6.44 -18.42 -1.06
C GLU A 77 -5.60 -17.16 -0.84
N GLY A 78 -5.01 -16.61 -1.91
CA GLY A 78 -4.24 -15.37 -1.84
C GLY A 78 -5.08 -14.19 -1.35
N ARG A 79 -6.33 -14.08 -1.80
CA ARG A 79 -7.27 -13.04 -1.36
C ARG A 79 -7.66 -13.20 0.11
N GLU A 80 -7.90 -14.43 0.57
CA GLU A 80 -8.21 -14.72 1.96
C GLU A 80 -7.03 -14.37 2.87
N LYS A 81 -5.81 -14.74 2.46
CA LYS A 81 -4.58 -14.40 3.20
C LYS A 81 -4.34 -12.90 3.28
N ILE A 82 -4.57 -12.16 2.20
CA ILE A 82 -4.48 -10.70 2.20
C ILE A 82 -5.50 -10.10 3.17
N LYS A 83 -6.73 -10.62 3.18
CA LYS A 83 -7.79 -10.17 4.09
C LYS A 83 -7.38 -10.42 5.54
N GLU A 84 -6.89 -11.61 5.87
CA GLU A 84 -6.42 -11.97 7.21
C GLU A 84 -5.26 -11.07 7.67
N LEU A 85 -4.24 -10.89 6.81
CA LEU A 85 -3.10 -10.00 7.12
C LEU A 85 -3.54 -8.54 7.29
N SER A 86 -4.48 -8.06 6.48
CA SER A 86 -5.04 -6.72 6.60
C SER A 86 -5.78 -6.54 7.93
N GLU A 87 -6.60 -7.51 8.32
CA GLU A 87 -7.35 -7.47 9.59
C GLU A 87 -6.40 -7.52 10.79
N MET A 88 -5.38 -8.37 10.76
CA MET A 88 -4.34 -8.38 11.80
C MET A 88 -3.58 -7.05 11.87
N GLY A 89 -3.26 -6.45 10.73
CA GLY A 89 -2.63 -5.13 10.65
C GLY A 89 -3.50 -4.03 11.27
N GLU A 90 -4.80 -4.05 10.99
CA GLU A 90 -5.77 -3.13 11.58
C GLU A 90 -5.87 -3.30 13.11
N GLN A 91 -5.93 -4.54 13.59
CA GLN A 91 -5.95 -4.84 15.03
C GLN A 91 -4.68 -4.36 15.75
N LEU A 92 -3.51 -4.60 15.15
CA LEU A 92 -2.23 -4.12 15.68
C LEU A 92 -2.17 -2.60 15.71
N THR A 93 -2.63 -1.94 14.64
CA THR A 93 -2.67 -0.48 14.55
C THR A 93 -3.55 0.10 15.65
N LYS A 94 -4.74 -0.47 15.84
CA LYS A 94 -5.63 -0.10 16.95
C LYS A 94 -5.00 -0.31 18.32
N SER A 95 -4.30 -1.42 18.53
CA SER A 95 -3.58 -1.67 19.78
C SER A 95 -2.46 -0.65 20.03
N ILE A 96 -1.77 -0.22 18.97
CA ILE A 96 -0.75 0.84 19.06
C ILE A 96 -1.40 2.17 19.41
N GLU A 97 -2.51 2.53 18.75
CA GLU A 97 -3.26 3.76 19.04
C GLU A 97 -3.75 3.80 20.50
N ASP A 98 -4.31 2.69 20.99
CA ASP A 98 -4.76 2.57 22.38
C ASP A 98 -3.59 2.75 23.37
N LYS A 99 -2.45 2.10 23.11
CA LYS A 99 -1.24 2.25 23.95
C LYS A 99 -0.66 3.65 23.88
N LEU A 100 -0.69 4.30 22.72
CA LEU A 100 -0.22 5.67 22.55
C LEU A 100 -1.12 6.65 23.31
N LYS A 101 -2.44 6.41 23.29
CA LYS A 101 -3.41 7.16 24.08
C LYS A 101 -3.16 6.98 25.58
N GLU A 102 -2.99 5.75 26.05
CA GLU A 102 -2.66 5.45 27.45
C GLU A 102 -1.34 6.12 27.88
N LEU A 103 -0.32 6.09 27.02
CA LEU A 103 0.95 6.77 27.27
C LEU A 103 0.77 8.28 27.37
N LYS A 104 -0.04 8.88 26.51
CA LYS A 104 -0.34 10.32 26.55
C LYS A 104 -1.11 10.69 27.82
N GLU A 105 -2.12 9.90 28.20
CA GLU A 105 -2.89 10.10 29.44
C GLU A 105 -2.00 10.01 30.68
N LYS A 106 -1.07 9.05 30.74
CA LYS A 106 -0.12 8.90 31.85
C LYS A 106 1.02 9.93 31.84
N GLY A 107 1.47 10.32 30.66
CA GLY A 107 2.59 11.26 30.47
C GLY A 107 2.24 12.71 30.78
N GLY A 108 0.95 13.05 30.75
CA GLY A 108 0.48 14.43 30.88
C GLY A 108 0.92 15.31 29.69
N ASP A 109 0.30 16.48 29.53
CA ASP A 109 0.58 17.39 28.41
C ASP A 109 1.83 18.28 28.63
N MET A 110 2.63 18.01 29.66
CA MET A 110 3.80 18.84 29.97
C MET A 110 5.03 18.37 29.20
N SER A 111 5.53 19.20 28.27
CA SER A 111 6.79 18.92 27.57
C SER A 111 7.97 18.96 28.54
N LEU A 112 9.04 18.24 28.17
CA LEU A 112 10.24 18.16 28.97
C LEU A 112 10.95 19.53 29.08
N GLU A 113 10.84 20.35 28.05
CA GLU A 113 11.30 21.75 28.01
C GLU A 113 10.49 22.64 28.96
N THR A 114 9.16 22.50 29.00
CA THR A 114 8.32 23.22 29.96
C THR A 114 8.66 22.81 31.39
N ALA A 115 8.87 21.52 31.64
CA ALA A 115 9.31 21.03 32.96
C ALA A 115 10.66 21.63 33.38
N LEU A 116 11.62 21.73 32.45
CA LEU A 116 12.92 22.37 32.70
C LEU A 116 12.77 23.85 33.07
N ALA A 117 11.99 24.60 32.30
CA ALA A 117 11.76 26.03 32.54
C ALA A 117 11.10 26.28 33.90
N LEU A 118 10.09 25.48 34.26
CA LEU A 118 9.44 25.56 35.58
C LEU A 118 10.42 25.27 36.71
N LEU A 119 11.29 24.28 36.53
CA LEU A 119 12.24 23.88 37.56
C LEU A 119 13.36 24.90 37.76
N GLN A 120 13.79 25.60 36.70
CA GLN A 120 14.70 26.74 36.78
C GLN A 120 14.04 27.95 37.44
N THR A 121 12.79 28.26 37.08
CA THR A 121 12.00 29.34 37.71
C THR A 121 11.86 29.09 39.21
N ALA A 122 11.43 27.89 39.59
CA ALA A 122 11.29 27.50 40.98
C ALA A 122 12.63 27.43 41.75
N ALA A 123 13.76 27.27 41.07
CA ALA A 123 15.07 27.38 41.70
C ALA A 123 15.42 28.86 41.97
N SER A 124 15.16 29.74 41.00
CA SER A 124 15.34 31.19 41.13
C SER A 124 14.47 31.79 42.22
N GLU A 125 13.21 31.35 42.33
CA GLU A 125 12.30 31.77 43.41
C GLU A 125 12.84 31.41 44.80
N MET A 126 13.37 30.19 44.97
CA MET A 126 13.97 29.77 46.25
C MET A 126 15.27 30.52 46.55
N GLU A 127 16.03 30.90 45.53
CA GLU A 127 17.19 31.78 45.71
C GLU A 127 16.76 33.15 46.23
N GLU A 128 15.79 33.80 45.59
CA GLU A 128 15.24 35.08 46.03
C GLU A 128 14.67 35.01 47.46
N GLU A 129 13.92 33.95 47.79
CA GLU A 129 13.40 33.75 49.14
C GLU A 129 14.53 33.56 50.17
N SER A 130 15.60 32.86 49.81
CA SER A 130 16.77 32.70 50.67
C SER A 130 17.49 34.04 50.89
N GLU A 131 17.58 34.88 49.86
CA GLU A 131 18.14 36.24 49.98
C GLU A 131 17.27 37.14 50.84
N LYS A 132 15.94 37.00 50.76
CA LYS A 132 15.01 37.73 51.63
C LYS A 132 15.20 37.35 53.09
N THR A 133 15.33 36.05 53.39
CA THR A 133 15.66 35.57 54.74
C THR A 133 17.03 36.10 55.21
N ALA A 134 18.03 36.18 54.33
CA ALA A 134 19.33 36.80 54.63
C ALA A 134 19.24 38.31 54.91
N LYS A 135 18.42 39.06 54.16
CA LYS A 135 18.19 40.49 54.40
C LYS A 135 17.55 40.74 55.77
N LYS A 136 16.54 39.96 56.14
CA LYS A 136 15.88 40.03 57.45
C LYS A 136 16.87 39.85 58.61
N LEU A 137 17.83 38.94 58.48
CA LEU A 137 18.90 38.77 59.48
C LEU A 137 19.76 40.03 59.60
N LEU A 138 20.15 40.66 58.49
CA LEU A 138 20.94 41.90 58.48
C LEU A 138 20.18 43.08 59.11
N GLU A 139 18.87 43.11 58.92
CA GLU A 139 17.95 44.09 59.52
C GLU A 139 17.61 43.76 60.99
N LYS A 140 18.11 42.63 61.51
CA LYS A 140 17.85 42.09 62.86
C LYS A 140 16.37 41.79 63.13
N GLU A 141 15.62 41.46 62.10
CA GLU A 141 14.21 41.09 62.19
C GLU A 141 14.00 39.61 62.58
N VAL A 142 15.06 38.80 62.56
CA VAL A 142 15.02 37.36 62.84
C VAL A 142 16.23 36.94 63.68
N GLU A 143 16.04 35.96 64.57
CA GLU A 143 17.14 35.41 65.38
C GLU A 143 18.04 34.50 64.55
N ILE A 144 19.29 34.34 64.98
CA ILE A 144 20.31 33.61 64.20
C ILE A 144 19.93 32.14 64.02
N ASP A 145 19.38 31.50 65.05
CA ASP A 145 19.01 30.09 65.00
C ASP A 145 17.86 29.85 64.01
N ASP A 146 16.81 30.68 64.07
CA ASP A 146 15.68 30.64 63.13
C ASP A 146 16.11 30.94 61.68
N PHE A 147 17.05 31.88 61.50
CA PHE A 147 17.63 32.17 60.19
C PHE A 147 18.33 30.96 59.60
N LEU A 148 19.16 30.26 60.39
CA LEU A 148 19.94 29.13 59.91
C LEU A 148 19.04 28.00 59.44
N ASP A 149 17.98 27.70 60.20
CA ASP A 149 17.01 26.67 59.83
C ASP A 149 16.30 26.99 58.50
N GLU A 150 15.77 28.22 58.36
CA GLU A 150 15.04 28.62 57.14
C GLU A 150 15.96 28.79 55.92
N PHE A 151 17.15 29.38 56.10
CA PHE A 151 18.09 29.66 55.02
C PHE A 151 18.71 28.38 54.46
N LEU A 152 19.12 27.45 55.33
CA LEU A 152 19.70 26.18 54.90
C LEU A 152 18.67 25.30 54.20
N GLU A 153 17.41 25.30 54.66
CA GLU A 153 16.31 24.60 53.99
C GLU A 153 16.11 25.13 52.56
N LYS A 154 15.96 26.44 52.40
CA LYS A 154 15.76 27.08 51.09
C LYS A 154 16.94 26.86 50.15
N ARG A 155 18.18 27.04 50.62
CA ARG A 155 19.38 26.80 49.81
C ARG A 155 19.53 25.34 49.42
N ARG A 156 19.18 24.38 50.29
CA ARG A 156 19.19 22.95 49.97
C ARG A 156 18.19 22.62 48.87
N ILE A 157 16.96 23.13 48.97
CA ILE A 157 15.92 22.92 47.95
C ILE A 157 16.33 23.57 46.62
N MET A 158 16.86 24.79 46.65
CA MET A 158 17.36 25.49 45.47
C MET A 158 18.45 24.68 44.75
N HIS A 159 19.50 24.26 45.46
CA HIS A 159 20.59 23.48 44.87
C HIS A 159 20.10 22.13 44.34
N MET A 160 19.19 21.46 45.05
CA MET A 160 18.57 20.22 44.56
C MET A 160 17.81 20.45 43.25
N ARG A 161 17.05 21.54 43.11
CA ARG A 161 16.38 21.91 41.87
C ARG A 161 17.40 22.24 40.77
N LEU A 162 18.45 23.02 41.03
CA LEU A 162 19.50 23.27 40.04
C LEU A 162 20.14 21.99 39.50
N VAL A 163 20.48 21.04 40.37
CA VAL A 163 21.03 19.74 39.96
C VAL A 163 20.03 18.98 39.10
N LYS A 164 18.75 18.96 39.48
CA LYS A 164 17.70 18.31 38.68
C LYS A 164 17.53 18.98 37.30
N ALA A 165 17.58 20.31 37.22
CA ALA A 165 17.54 21.06 35.96
C ALA A 165 18.76 20.75 35.08
N GLU A 166 19.96 20.69 35.66
CA GLU A 166 21.18 20.36 34.94
C GLU A 166 21.12 18.95 34.34
N LYS A 167 20.63 17.97 35.11
CA LYS A 167 20.44 16.60 34.63
C LYS A 167 19.39 16.53 33.53
N LEU A 168 18.28 17.24 33.68
CA LEU A 168 17.21 17.31 32.68
C LEU A 168 17.70 17.97 31.38
N SER A 169 18.47 19.05 31.49
CA SER A 169 19.10 19.72 30.35
C SER A 169 20.06 18.79 29.61
N LYS A 170 20.82 17.95 30.33
CA LYS A 170 21.68 16.93 29.71
C LYS A 170 20.91 15.84 28.98
N ILE A 171 19.72 15.45 29.48
CA ILE A 171 18.82 14.51 28.78
C ILE A 171 18.33 15.13 27.48
N LEU A 172 17.86 16.38 27.52
CA LEU A 172 17.41 17.14 26.35
C LEU A 172 18.52 17.35 25.31
N GLN A 173 19.75 17.62 25.73
CA GLN A 173 20.89 17.82 24.83
C GLN A 173 21.40 16.54 24.16
N ARG A 174 21.26 15.39 24.82
CA ARG A 174 21.73 14.10 24.29
C ARG A 174 20.82 13.53 23.21
N ASP A 175 19.60 14.04 23.08
CA ASP A 175 18.60 13.44 22.22
C ASP A 175 17.81 14.48 21.41
N PRO A 176 18.34 14.91 20.25
CA PRO A 176 17.62 15.78 19.31
C PRO A 176 16.34 15.13 18.74
N SER A 177 16.15 13.81 18.93
CA SER A 177 15.08 13.00 18.34
C SER A 177 13.88 12.73 19.26
N LEU A 178 13.94 13.04 20.55
CA LEU A 178 12.80 12.86 21.48
C LEU A 178 11.60 13.78 21.20
N ASN A 179 11.70 14.66 20.21
CA ASN A 179 10.55 15.40 19.68
C ASN A 179 9.61 14.54 18.83
N ASN A 180 9.95 13.28 18.50
CA ASN A 180 9.03 12.36 17.79
C ASN A 180 9.41 10.87 18.01
N ILE A 181 8.78 10.16 18.98
CA ILE A 181 8.64 8.67 19.13
C ILE A 181 9.29 8.10 20.43
N PRO A 182 8.66 7.12 21.15
CA PRO A 182 8.88 6.92 22.59
C PRO A 182 10.11 6.08 22.96
N ASN A 183 10.65 6.41 24.13
CA ASN A 183 11.84 5.88 24.78
C ASN A 183 11.82 4.35 25.00
N TYR A 184 12.73 3.62 24.34
CA TYR A 184 13.19 2.29 24.76
C TYR A 184 14.52 2.43 25.52
N ILE A 185 14.45 2.88 26.77
CA ILE A 185 15.61 2.91 27.66
C ILE A 185 15.71 1.52 28.30
N ASN A 186 16.76 0.77 27.94
CA ASN A 186 17.19 -0.56 28.43
C ASN A 186 16.93 -1.80 27.54
N ALA A 187 17.29 -1.76 26.26
CA ALA A 187 17.57 -2.98 25.50
C ALA A 187 19.07 -3.04 25.12
N PRO A 188 19.74 -4.21 25.21
CA PRO A 188 21.09 -4.36 24.71
C PRO A 188 21.13 -4.12 23.18
N PRO A 189 22.27 -3.69 22.60
CA PRO A 189 22.36 -3.44 21.17
C PRO A 189 22.17 -4.75 20.41
N VAL A 190 21.00 -4.94 19.81
CA VAL A 190 20.76 -6.02 18.85
C VAL A 190 21.40 -5.59 17.53
N SER A 191 22.43 -6.30 17.08
CA SER A 191 22.96 -6.13 15.73
C SER A 191 21.90 -6.62 14.74
N ILE A 192 21.17 -5.68 14.13
CA ILE A 192 20.22 -6.01 13.07
C ILE A 192 21.04 -6.40 11.84
N ASN A 193 20.99 -7.68 11.47
CA ASN A 193 21.59 -8.19 10.24
C ASN A 193 20.76 -7.68 9.05
N SER A 194 21.33 -6.77 8.26
CA SER A 194 20.71 -6.12 7.10
C SER A 194 20.39 -7.06 5.94
N ASN A 195 20.75 -8.35 6.03
CA ASN A 195 20.57 -9.31 4.94
C ASN A 195 19.17 -9.96 4.89
N PHE A 196 18.26 -9.62 5.80
CA PHE A 196 16.93 -10.26 5.89
C PHE A 196 15.77 -9.41 5.34
N PHE A 197 16.06 -8.21 4.83
CA PHE A 197 15.05 -7.30 4.26
C PHE A 197 15.41 -6.94 2.81
N PRO A 198 14.71 -7.48 1.80
CA PRO A 198 14.90 -7.05 0.43
C PRO A 198 14.20 -5.71 0.24
N GLY A 199 14.97 -4.63 0.06
CA GLY A 199 14.41 -3.35 -0.44
C GLY A 199 14.96 -2.04 0.14
N ILE A 200 15.98 -2.03 1.02
CA ILE A 200 16.50 -0.77 1.58
C ILE A 200 17.90 -0.47 1.02
N PRO A 201 18.08 0.60 0.22
CA PRO A 201 19.39 0.98 -0.29
C PRO A 201 20.26 1.59 0.82
N THR A 202 21.47 1.03 1.00
CA THR A 202 22.50 1.58 1.88
C THR A 202 23.33 2.63 1.12
N ASN A 203 23.29 3.91 1.54
CA ASN A 203 24.26 4.92 1.09
C ASN A 203 24.86 5.68 2.29
N PRO A 204 26.21 5.82 2.37
CA PRO A 204 26.90 6.88 3.09
C PRO A 204 27.34 8.04 2.13
N PRO A 205 27.89 9.18 2.63
CA PRO A 205 27.40 10.51 2.25
C PRO A 205 28.23 11.34 1.22
N SER A 206 27.57 12.43 0.79
CA SER A 206 28.06 13.79 0.40
C SER A 206 28.65 14.07 -0.99
N ASN A 207 27.93 14.85 -1.83
CA ASN A 207 28.13 16.31 -2.10
C ASN A 207 27.41 16.79 -3.39
N LEU A 208 26.92 18.05 -3.38
CA LEU A 208 26.57 18.98 -4.50
C LEU A 208 25.06 19.38 -4.68
N PRO A 209 24.77 20.59 -5.23
CA PRO A 209 23.58 21.40 -4.94
C PRO A 209 22.55 21.52 -6.09
N TYR A 210 21.35 22.07 -5.74
CA TYR A 210 20.22 22.55 -6.57
C TYR A 210 19.11 21.54 -7.00
N PRO A 211 17.90 21.99 -7.40
CA PRO A 211 16.86 22.62 -6.57
C PRO A 211 15.54 21.80 -6.56
N VAL A 212 14.66 22.18 -5.62
CA VAL A 212 13.40 21.54 -5.19
C VAL A 212 12.31 21.48 -6.27
N GLY A 213 11.68 20.31 -6.45
CA GLY A 213 10.38 20.09 -7.09
C GLY A 213 9.56 19.07 -6.28
N PRO A 214 8.21 19.09 -6.33
CA PRO A 214 7.37 18.27 -5.43
C PRO A 214 7.38 16.79 -5.84
N PRO A 215 7.34 15.82 -4.89
CA PRO A 215 7.44 14.42 -5.23
C PRO A 215 6.12 13.90 -5.83
N SER A 216 6.16 13.51 -7.09
CA SER A 216 5.16 12.65 -7.73
C SER A 216 5.39 11.19 -7.36
N VAL A 217 4.29 10.48 -7.05
CA VAL A 217 4.28 9.05 -6.75
C VAL A 217 4.68 8.22 -7.98
N PRO A 218 5.55 7.20 -7.85
CA PRO A 218 5.99 6.40 -8.99
C PRO A 218 4.96 5.32 -9.32
N TYR A 219 4.35 5.42 -10.50
CA TYR A 219 3.60 4.32 -11.10
C TYR A 219 4.54 3.41 -11.91
N PRO A 220 4.38 2.08 -11.85
CA PRO A 220 5.17 1.14 -12.63
C PRO A 220 4.80 1.24 -14.12
N THR A 221 5.78 1.60 -14.95
CA THR A 221 5.66 1.64 -16.41
C THR A 221 5.84 0.23 -16.99
N GLY A 222 4.74 -0.47 -17.23
CA GLY A 222 4.66 -1.68 -18.06
C GLY A 222 3.81 -1.44 -19.31
N PRO A 223 3.98 -2.22 -20.40
CA PRO A 223 3.27 -2.00 -21.66
C PRO A 223 1.76 -2.20 -21.49
N LEU A 224 1.00 -1.12 -21.70
CA LEU A 224 -0.45 -1.03 -21.64
C LEU A 224 -1.11 -1.71 -22.85
N ASN A 225 -1.64 -2.92 -22.66
CA ASN A 225 -2.58 -3.50 -23.61
C ASN A 225 -3.71 -4.29 -22.91
N MET A 226 -4.25 -3.74 -21.81
CA MET A 226 -5.47 -4.27 -21.19
C MET A 226 -6.63 -3.26 -21.35
N PRO A 227 -7.83 -3.71 -21.76
CA PRO A 227 -9.00 -2.84 -21.87
C PRO A 227 -9.42 -2.36 -20.47
N MET A 228 -9.53 -1.05 -20.30
CA MET A 228 -9.95 -0.42 -19.04
C MET A 228 -11.40 -0.80 -18.69
N PRO A 229 -11.70 -1.13 -17.41
CA PRO A 229 -13.07 -1.27 -16.95
C PRO A 229 -13.73 0.12 -16.85
N LEU A 230 -14.91 0.27 -17.46
CA LEU A 230 -15.70 1.49 -17.39
C LEU A 230 -16.09 1.83 -15.93
N PRO A 231 -16.14 3.12 -15.56
CA PRO A 231 -16.57 3.54 -14.23
C PRO A 231 -18.06 3.23 -13.98
N PRO A 232 -18.47 2.97 -12.72
CA PRO A 232 -19.85 2.60 -12.39
C PRO A 232 -20.80 3.78 -12.65
N ARG A 233 -21.84 3.55 -13.46
CA ARG A 233 -22.98 4.48 -13.57
C ARG A 233 -23.88 4.34 -12.33
N PRO A 234 -24.43 5.43 -11.78
CA PRO A 234 -25.39 5.34 -10.70
C PRO A 234 -26.70 4.69 -11.18
N ASN A 235 -27.09 3.59 -10.51
CA ASN A 235 -28.38 2.93 -10.68
C ASN A 235 -29.51 3.86 -10.20
N TYR A 236 -30.24 4.45 -11.13
CA TYR A 236 -31.57 4.99 -10.86
C TYR A 236 -32.60 3.89 -11.15
N PHE A 237 -32.85 3.03 -10.16
CA PHE A 237 -34.10 2.29 -10.11
C PHE A 237 -35.13 3.15 -9.38
N GLN A 238 -35.98 3.80 -10.17
CA GLN A 238 -37.25 4.37 -9.72
C GLN A 238 -38.15 3.22 -9.24
N ASN A 239 -38.49 3.23 -7.95
CA ASN A 239 -39.74 2.62 -7.50
C ASN A 239 -40.88 3.53 -7.98
N TYR A 240 -41.73 3.03 -8.87
CA TYR A 240 -43.20 3.15 -8.87
C TYR A 240 -43.76 2.20 -9.94
#